data_AF-A0A4U3KVS9-F1
#
_entry.id   AF-A0A4U3KVS9-F1
#
_cell.length_a   1.000
_cell.length_b   1.000
_cell.length_c   1.000
_cell.angle_alpha   90.00
_cell.angle_beta   90.00
_cell.angle_gamma   90.00
#
_symmetry.space_group_name_H-M   'P 1'
#
loop_
_entity.id
_entity.type
_entity.pdbx_description
1 polymer ?
#
loop_
_entity_poly.entity_id
_entity_poly.type
_entity_poly.pdbx_seq_one_letter_code
_entity_poly.pdbx_strand_id
1 'polypeptide(L)' 'MLIIFTQGFRYSHNYRQLISFAGLSPGEYSSGTSINGRTKICKKGGKPMCDILYMCAMSAIKTNVACKALYE' A
#
# COMPACT_ATOMS: atom_id res chain seq x y z
N MET A 1 -15.00 -1.70 0.76
CA MET A 1 -13.89 -1.36 1.69
C MET A 1 -13.04 -0.21 1.16
N LEU A 2 -12.37 -0.34 0.00
CA LEU A 2 -11.50 0.73 -0.57
C LEU A 2 -12.21 2.09 -0.75
N ILE A 3 -13.42 2.10 -1.30
CA ILE A 3 -14.19 3.34 -1.56
C ILE A 3 -14.50 4.07 -0.25
N ILE A 4 -14.91 3.34 0.79
CA ILE A 4 -15.22 3.93 2.11
C ILE A 4 -13.94 4.46 2.76
N PHE A 5 -12.85 3.69 2.71
CA PHE A 5 -11.57 4.08 3.27
C PHE A 5 -11.01 5.37 2.65
N THR A 6 -11.17 5.53 1.34
CA THR A 6 -10.70 6.70 0.60
C THR A 6 -11.71 7.85 0.57
N GLN A 7 -12.87 7.69 1.21
CA GLN A 7 -13.99 8.62 1.14
C GLN A 7 -14.37 8.97 -0.30
N GLY A 8 -14.45 7.95 -1.16
CA GLY A 8 -14.72 8.11 -2.59
C GLY A 8 -13.58 8.80 -3.34
N PHE A 9 -12.34 8.58 -2.93
CA PHE A 9 -11.14 9.22 -3.49
C PHE A 9 -11.13 10.76 -3.42
N ARG A 10 -11.98 11.36 -2.58
CA ARG A 10 -12.19 12.81 -2.50
C ARG A 10 -10.92 13.61 -2.22
N TYR A 11 -9.97 13.02 -1.49
CA TYR A 11 -8.73 13.67 -1.06
C TYR A 11 -7.46 13.08 -1.69
N SER A 12 -7.62 12.17 -2.65
CA SER A 12 -6.50 11.52 -3.34
C SER A 12 -6.54 11.93 -4.80
N HIS A 13 -5.62 12.82 -5.19
CA HIS A 13 -5.54 13.36 -6.55
C HIS A 13 -4.48 12.64 -7.40
N ASN A 14 -3.62 11.86 -6.75
CA ASN A 14 -2.57 11.08 -7.38
C ASN A 14 -2.48 9.68 -6.73
N TYR A 15 -2.17 8.67 -7.54
CA TYR A 15 -1.93 7.30 -7.08
C TYR A 15 -0.87 7.23 -5.97
N ARG A 16 0.16 8.10 -5.99
CA ARG A 16 1.19 8.15 -4.94
C ARG A 16 0.63 8.53 -3.57
N GLN A 17 -0.30 9.50 -3.54
CA GLN A 17 -0.96 9.90 -2.30
C GLN A 17 -1.81 8.76 -1.76
N LEU A 18 -2.53 8.07 -2.64
CA LEU A 18 -3.34 6.91 -2.27
C LEU A 18 -2.49 5.76 -1.71
N ILE A 19 -1.38 5.42 -2.36
CA ILE A 19 -0.46 4.35 -1.92
C ILE A 19 0.16 4.70 -0.55
N SER A 20 0.58 5.95 -0.37
CA SER A 20 1.12 6.43 0.90
C SER A 20 0.05 6.44 2.00
N PHE A 21 -1.18 6.85 1.66
CA PHE A 21 -2.30 6.88 2.59
C PHE A 21 -2.75 5.47 2.99
N ALA A 22 -2.79 4.53 2.05
CA ALA A 22 -3.08 3.12 2.28
C ALA A 22 -1.96 2.38 3.03
N GLY A 23 -0.81 3.02 3.29
CA GLY A 23 0.30 2.42 4.02
C GLY A 23 1.08 1.37 3.20
N LEU A 24 0.94 1.37 1.88
CA LEU A 24 1.65 0.42 1.00
C LEU A 24 3.09 0.85 0.69
N SER A 25 3.41 2.13 0.90
CA SER A 25 4.76 2.64 0.70
C SER A 25 5.66 2.28 1.89
N PRO A 26 6.92 1.87 1.64
CA PRO A 26 7.96 1.89 2.65
C PRO A 26 8.11 3.32 3.19
N GLY A 27 8.20 3.44 4.51
CA GLY A 27 8.54 4.69 5.19
C GLY A 27 9.98 4.64 5.66
N GLU A 28 10.76 5.65 5.29
CA GLU A 28 12.09 5.86 5.83
C GLU A 28 11.99 6.22 7.32
N TYR A 29 12.85 5.61 8.13
CA TYR A 29 12.96 5.92 9.56
C TYR A 29 14.36 6.50 9.82
N SER A 30 14.55 7.73 9.34
CA SER A 30 15.76 8.51 9.56
C SER A 30 15.44 9.89 10.11
N SER A 31 16.34 10.41 10.95
CA SER A 31 16.30 11.79 11.45
C SER A 31 17.70 12.22 11.84
N GLY A 32 18.20 13.26 11.17
CA GLY A 32 19.56 13.77 11.34
C GLY A 32 20.63 12.69 11.14
N THR A 33 21.73 12.79 11.90
CA THR A 33 22.85 11.84 11.84
C THR A 33 22.72 10.68 12.85
N SER A 34 21.73 10.72 13.72
CA SER A 34 21.59 9.81 14.87
C SER A 34 20.62 8.65 14.63
N ILE A 35 19.57 8.86 13.82
CA ILE A 35 18.56 7.84 13.55
C ILE A 35 18.75 7.32 12.13
N ASN A 36 19.21 6.07 12.00
CA ASN A 36 19.31 5.32 10.75
C ASN A 36 18.67 3.93 10.93
N GLY A 37 17.34 3.90 11.01
CA GLY A 37 16.59 2.64 11.12
C GLY A 37 16.33 2.00 9.77
N ARG A 38 15.98 0.71 9.81
CA ARG A 38 15.54 -0.01 8.61
C ARG A 38 14.21 0.56 8.11
N THR A 39 14.12 0.78 6.80
CA THR A 39 12.88 1.12 6.11
C THR A 39 11.84 0.02 6.31
N LYS A 40 10.64 0.38 6.74
CA LYS A 40 9.52 -0.55 6.98
C LYS A 40 8.26 -0.06 6.29
N ILE A 41 7.38 -0.98 5.92
CA ILE A 41 6.06 -0.63 5.39
C ILE A 41 5.31 0.21 6.43
N CYS A 42 4.78 1.34 5.98
CA CYS A 42 4.17 2.32 6.86
C CYS A 42 2.81 1.83 7.38
N LYS A 43 2.55 1.91 8.69
CA LYS A 43 1.26 1.49 9.27
C LYS A 43 0.14 2.55 9.17
N LYS A 44 0.38 3.66 8.44
CA LYS A 44 -0.53 4.83 8.40
C LYS A 44 -1.90 4.53 7.78
N GLY A 45 -2.02 3.56 6.88
CA GLY A 45 -3.29 3.21 6.22
C GLY A 45 -4.17 2.19 6.92
N GLY A 46 -3.81 1.79 8.14
CA GLY A 46 -4.50 0.74 8.87
C GLY A 46 -4.08 -0.65 8.41
N LYS A 47 -3.80 -1.51 9.39
CA LYS A 47 -3.40 -2.91 9.17
C LYS A 47 -4.37 -3.70 8.27
N PRO A 48 -5.72 -3.55 8.38
CA PRO A 48 -6.66 -4.34 7.58
C PRO A 48 -6.57 -4.10 6.07
N MET A 49 -6.22 -2.88 5.64
CA MET A 49 -6.25 -2.54 4.22
C MET A 49 -5.10 -3.18 3.45
N CYS A 50 -3.89 -3.13 4.02
CA CYS A 50 -2.74 -3.84 3.48
C CYS A 50 -3.00 -5.35 3.40
N ASP A 51 -3.57 -5.94 4.47
CA ASP A 51 -3.88 -7.36 4.51
C ASP A 51 -4.92 -7.76 3.44
N ILE A 52 -6.00 -6.98 3.27
CA ILE A 52 -7.01 -7.21 2.23
C ILE A 52 -6.40 -7.09 0.82
N LEU A 53 -5.67 -6.01 0.54
CA LEU A 53 -5.08 -5.79 -0.78
C LEU A 53 -4.06 -6.86 -1.14
N TYR A 54 -3.27 -7.33 -0.15
CA TYR A 54 -2.37 -8.45 -0.32
C TYR A 54 -3.12 -9.73 -0.71
N MET A 55 -4.18 -10.08 0.02
CA MET A 55 -4.98 -11.27 -0.28
C MET A 55 -5.68 -11.19 -1.64
N CYS A 56 -6.17 -9.99 -2.02
CA CYS A 56 -6.71 -9.74 -3.35
C CYS A 56 -5.66 -9.95 -4.44
N ALA A 57 -4.45 -9.39 -4.27
CA ALA A 57 -3.36 -9.56 -5.23
C ALA A 57 -2.95 -11.03 -5.38
N MET A 58 -2.80 -11.76 -4.26
CA MET A 58 -2.48 -13.19 -4.26
C MET A 58 -3.53 -14.05 -4.96
N SER A 59 -4.80 -13.65 -4.86
CA SER A 59 -5.90 -14.33 -5.57
C SER A 59 -5.90 -13.97 -7.06
N ALA A 60 -5.67 -12.70 -7.39
CA ALA A 60 -5.66 -12.20 -8.77
C ALA A 60 -4.53 -12.84 -9.61
N ILE A 61 -3.33 -13.03 -9.04
CA ILE A 61 -2.21 -13.68 -9.72
C ILE A 61 -2.55 -15.14 -10.11
N LYS A 62 -3.42 -15.81 -9.35
CA LYS A 62 -3.81 -17.20 -9.65
C LYS A 62 -4.88 -17.31 -10.73
N THR A 63 -5.77 -16.32 -10.83
CA THR A 63 -6.97 -16.41 -11.67
C THR A 63 -6.92 -15.51 -12.90
N ASN A 64 -6.13 -14.44 -12.88
CA ASN A 64 -6.03 -13.47 -13.96
C ASN A 64 -4.67 -13.57 -14.66
N VAL A 65 -4.68 -13.92 -15.94
CA VAL A 65 -3.47 -14.09 -16.77
C VAL A 65 -2.63 -12.81 -16.86
N ALA A 66 -3.27 -11.64 -16.94
CA ALA A 66 -2.56 -10.36 -16.97
C ALA A 66 -1.89 -10.06 -15.62
N CYS A 67 -2.55 -10.36 -14.50
CA CYS A 67 -1.94 -10.21 -13.17
C CYS A 67 -0.81 -11.21 -12.95
N LYS A 68 -0.93 -12.42 -13.49
CA LYS A 68 0.14 -13.42 -13.47
C LYS A 68 1.37 -12.95 -14.23
N ALA A 69 1.18 -12.43 -15.44
CA ALA A 69 2.26 -11.89 -16.27
C ALA A 69 2.95 -10.65 -15.68
N LEU A 70 2.30 -9.94 -14.75
CA LEU A 70 2.91 -8.81 -14.02
C LEU A 70 3.71 -9.25 -12.78
N TYR A 71 3.48 -10.48 -12.29
CA TYR A 71 4.12 -11.01 -11.10
C TYR A 71 5.32 -11.92 -11.42
N GLU A 72 5.24 -12.67 -12.52
CA GLU A 72 6.35 -13.42 -13.11
C GLU A 72 7.39 -12.49 -13.76
#